data_AF-A0AAE9EA24-F1
#
_entry.id   AF-A0AAE9EA24-F1
#
_cell.length_a   1.000
_cell.length_b   1.000
_cell.length_c   1.000
_cell.angle_alpha   90.00
_cell.angle_beta   90.00
_cell.angle_gamma   90.00
#
_symmetry.space_group_name_H-M   'P 1'
#
loop_
_entity.id
_entity.type
_entity.pdbx_description
1 polymer ?
#
loop_
_entity_poly.entity_id
_entity_poly.type
_entity_poly.pdbx_seq_one_letter_code
_entity_poly.pdbx_strand_id
1 'polypeptide(L)'
;MSSEVLRGIDPRGYFSTFFREGVFPDGRGLLDEQKLVFKQGECGGVGSSVVSTQCVTVSCSIEASVSLVSDAPLVDIKIEPSQQLPEKDAEEYNSLLLSLFTIGNFVKRENLRCLDICDKTLPLEWQLHITIKVLSLEGSLLDAVVV
;
A
#
# COMPACT_ATOMS: atom_id res chain seq x y z
N MET A 1 24.81 -4.16 -28.39
CA MET A 1 24.29 -3.10 -27.51
C MET A 1 23.43 -3.77 -26.46
N SER A 2 23.71 -3.57 -25.17
CA SER A 2 22.93 -4.20 -24.09
C SER A 2 21.49 -3.69 -24.10
N SER A 3 20.51 -4.56 -23.88
CA SER A 3 19.08 -4.22 -23.80
C SER A 3 18.79 -3.09 -22.80
N GLU A 4 19.60 -3.00 -21.74
CA GLU A 4 19.52 -1.94 -20.72
C GLU A 4 19.80 -0.54 -21.28
N VAL A 5 20.67 -0.44 -22.30
CA VAL A 5 21.01 0.85 -22.95
C VAL A 5 19.86 1.31 -23.85
N LEU A 6 19.19 0.38 -24.53
CA LEU A 6 18.00 0.69 -25.34
C LEU A 6 16.82 1.12 -24.46
N ARG A 7 16.65 0.50 -23.29
CA ARG A 7 15.67 0.93 -22.28
C ARG A 7 15.87 2.38 -21.84
N GLY A 8 17.12 2.86 -21.79
CA GLY A 8 17.45 4.23 -21.39
C GLY A 8 17.28 5.28 -22.51
N ILE A 9 17.51 4.90 -23.78
CA ILE A 9 17.50 5.84 -24.91
C ILE A 9 16.11 5.98 -25.54
N ASP A 10 15.40 4.88 -25.74
CA ASP A 10 14.02 4.87 -26.23
C ASP A 10 13.17 3.85 -25.45
N PRO A 11 12.71 4.23 -24.24
CA PRO A 11 11.92 3.34 -23.41
C PRO A 11 10.65 2.89 -24.12
N ARG A 12 9.98 3.80 -24.83
CA ARG A 12 8.69 3.50 -25.49
C ARG A 12 8.88 2.50 -26.62
N GLY A 13 9.85 2.73 -27.49
CA GLY A 13 10.20 1.78 -28.56
C GLY A 13 10.58 0.42 -27.99
N TYR A 14 11.43 0.41 -26.95
CA TYR A 14 11.85 -0.81 -26.26
C TYR A 14 10.67 -1.61 -25.71
N PHE A 15 9.79 -1.02 -24.89
CA PHE A 15 8.66 -1.75 -24.31
C PHE A 15 7.61 -2.14 -25.37
N SER A 16 7.44 -1.33 -26.43
CA SER A 16 6.44 -1.58 -27.46
C SER A 16 6.67 -2.88 -28.23
N THR A 17 7.91 -3.33 -28.40
CA THR A 17 8.22 -4.59 -29.09
C THR A 17 7.76 -5.79 -28.29
N PHE A 18 7.97 -5.78 -26.96
CA PHE A 18 7.56 -6.87 -26.08
C PHE A 18 6.02 -6.92 -25.95
N PHE A 19 5.37 -5.76 -25.79
CA PHE A 19 3.92 -5.71 -25.67
C PHE A 19 3.18 -6.14 -26.95
N ARG A 20 3.77 -5.92 -28.13
CA ARG A 20 3.22 -6.48 -29.39
C ARG A 20 3.26 -8.00 -29.42
N GLU A 21 4.24 -8.61 -28.75
CA GLU A 21 4.37 -10.06 -28.63
C GLU A 21 3.60 -10.64 -27.43
N GLY A 22 2.88 -9.78 -26.67
CA GLY A 22 2.06 -10.21 -25.54
C GLY A 22 2.88 -10.58 -24.30
N VAL A 23 4.10 -10.09 -24.19
CA VAL A 23 5.02 -10.38 -23.09
C VAL A 23 5.65 -9.12 -22.51
N PHE A 24 6.07 -9.18 -21.26
CA PHE A 24 6.92 -8.18 -20.63
C PHE A 24 8.41 -8.49 -20.90
N PRO A 25 9.32 -7.51 -20.75
CA PRO A 25 10.76 -7.72 -20.95
C PRO A 25 11.41 -8.74 -19.97
N ASP A 26 10.73 -9.06 -18.88
CA ASP A 26 11.12 -10.11 -17.92
C ASP A 26 10.60 -11.51 -18.31
N GLY A 27 9.90 -11.62 -19.45
CA GLY A 27 9.33 -12.86 -19.98
C GLY A 27 7.96 -13.23 -19.43
N ARG A 28 7.35 -12.39 -18.58
CA ARG A 28 6.00 -12.63 -18.07
C ARG A 28 4.93 -12.35 -19.13
N GLY A 29 3.83 -13.09 -19.12
CA GLY A 29 2.64 -12.75 -19.90
C GLY A 29 2.00 -11.45 -19.40
N LEU A 30 1.22 -10.78 -20.25
CA LEU A 30 0.57 -9.51 -19.89
C LEU A 30 -0.38 -9.60 -18.68
N LEU A 31 -0.89 -10.80 -18.41
CA LEU A 31 -1.81 -11.07 -17.29
C LEU A 31 -1.11 -11.76 -16.11
N ASP A 32 0.18 -12.06 -16.23
CA ASP A 32 0.91 -12.77 -15.18
C ASP A 32 1.26 -11.80 -14.05
N GLU A 33 0.81 -12.12 -12.84
CA GLU A 33 1.13 -11.35 -11.64
C GLU A 33 2.63 -11.38 -11.34
N GLN A 34 3.15 -10.26 -10.81
CA GLN A 34 4.51 -10.24 -10.30
C GLN A 34 4.62 -11.17 -9.10
N LYS A 35 5.75 -11.86 -8.98
CA LYS A 35 6.03 -12.64 -7.78
C LYS A 35 6.00 -11.71 -6.56
N LEU A 36 5.10 -12.02 -5.62
CA LEU A 36 4.91 -11.28 -4.39
C LEU A 36 5.49 -12.04 -3.21
N VAL A 37 6.24 -11.33 -2.37
CA VAL A 37 6.75 -11.81 -1.09
C VAL A 37 6.09 -10.99 0.01
N PHE A 38 5.29 -11.66 0.83
CA PHE A 38 4.63 -11.06 1.98
C PHE A 38 5.24 -11.62 3.26
N LYS A 39 5.59 -10.72 4.18
CA LYS A 39 6.04 -11.09 5.52
C LYS A 39 5.28 -10.29 6.56
N GLN A 40 4.66 -10.98 7.51
CA GLN A 40 3.93 -10.34 8.62
C GLN A 40 4.82 -10.19 9.86
N GLY A 41 4.66 -9.10 10.59
CA GLY A 41 5.27 -8.88 11.90
C GLY A 41 6.70 -8.35 11.91
N GLU A 42 7.25 -7.88 10.78
CA GLU A 42 8.64 -7.43 10.70
C GLU A 42 8.89 -5.99 11.22
N CYS A 43 7.86 -5.15 11.37
CA CYS A 43 8.04 -3.70 11.63
C CYS A 43 7.47 -3.18 12.96
N GLY A 44 7.01 -4.05 13.85
CA GLY A 44 6.44 -3.66 15.15
C GLY A 44 4.99 -3.16 15.06
N GLY A 45 4.49 -2.54 16.14
CA GLY A 45 3.09 -2.09 16.24
C GLY A 45 2.11 -3.21 16.61
N VAL A 46 0.80 -2.90 16.52
CA VAL A 46 -0.26 -3.92 16.72
C VAL A 46 -0.44 -4.81 15.48
N GLY A 47 0.08 -4.36 14.35
CA GLY A 47 0.21 -5.13 13.12
C GLY A 47 1.31 -4.53 12.26
N SER A 48 2.08 -5.37 11.58
CA SER A 48 3.04 -4.91 10.58
C SER A 48 3.21 -5.92 9.47
N SER A 49 3.68 -5.44 8.34
CA SER A 49 4.06 -6.28 7.22
C SER A 49 5.17 -5.64 6.39
N VAL A 50 5.88 -6.48 5.64
CA VAL A 50 6.74 -6.07 4.54
C VAL A 50 6.25 -6.79 3.30
N VAL A 51 5.97 -6.03 2.26
CA VAL A 51 5.52 -6.53 0.96
C VAL A 51 6.58 -6.17 -0.05
N SER A 52 7.08 -7.18 -0.76
CA SER A 52 8.05 -7.03 -1.82
C SER A 52 7.53 -7.70 -3.08
N THR A 53 7.26 -6.88 -4.08
CA THR A 53 7.10 -7.30 -5.47
C THR A 53 8.45 -7.21 -6.18
N GLN A 54 8.55 -7.70 -7.41
CA GLN A 54 9.79 -7.63 -8.20
C GLN A 54 10.31 -6.20 -8.40
N CYS A 55 9.44 -5.19 -8.35
CA CYS A 55 9.80 -3.80 -8.62
C CYS A 55 9.53 -2.85 -7.45
N VAL A 56 8.74 -3.24 -6.45
CA VAL A 56 8.33 -2.35 -5.35
C VAL A 56 8.44 -3.09 -4.03
N THR A 57 9.09 -2.46 -3.06
CA THR A 57 9.11 -2.95 -1.68
C THR A 57 8.60 -1.88 -0.75
N VAL A 58 7.58 -2.22 0.04
CA VAL A 58 6.98 -1.37 1.05
C VAL A 58 6.96 -2.07 2.40
N SER A 59 7.10 -1.30 3.47
CA SER A 59 6.75 -1.75 4.80
C SER A 59 5.51 -1.03 5.29
N CYS A 60 4.68 -1.75 6.05
CA CYS A 60 3.47 -1.24 6.66
C CYS A 60 3.54 -1.49 8.16
N SER A 61 3.18 -0.49 8.96
CA SER A 61 3.04 -0.60 10.41
C SER A 61 1.73 0.04 10.83
N ILE A 62 1.00 -0.65 11.69
CA ILE A 62 -0.28 -0.25 12.23
C ILE A 62 -0.10 0.05 13.71
N GLU A 63 -0.43 1.27 14.10
CA GLU A 63 -0.54 1.69 15.48
C GLU A 63 -2.02 1.84 15.82
N ALA A 64 -2.41 1.38 17.01
CA ALA A 64 -3.78 1.49 17.48
C ALA A 64 -3.83 2.34 18.75
N SER A 65 -4.80 3.24 18.79
CA SER A 65 -5.12 4.06 19.95
C SER A 65 -6.63 4.01 20.22
N VAL A 66 -7.04 4.45 21.40
CA VAL A 66 -8.46 4.48 21.80
C VAL A 66 -8.85 5.94 22.00
N SER A 67 -10.02 6.31 21.47
CA SER A 67 -10.57 7.66 21.56
C SER A 67 -12.05 7.62 21.92
N LEU A 68 -12.59 8.75 22.37
CA LEU A 68 -14.05 8.90 22.54
C LEU A 68 -14.75 8.87 21.18
N VAL A 69 -15.97 8.34 21.15
CA VAL A 69 -16.80 8.34 19.95
C VAL A 69 -16.94 9.77 19.40
N SER A 70 -16.65 9.93 18.11
CA SER A 70 -16.71 11.22 17.41
C SER A 70 -17.03 11.02 15.92
N ASP A 71 -17.37 12.08 15.19
CA ASP A 71 -17.60 11.97 13.74
C ASP A 71 -16.29 11.97 12.92
N ALA A 72 -15.13 11.99 13.58
CA ALA A 72 -13.83 11.99 12.92
C ALA A 72 -13.53 10.63 12.24
N PRO A 73 -12.65 10.61 11.21
CA PRO A 73 -12.12 9.37 10.66
C PRO A 73 -11.42 8.53 11.74
N LEU A 74 -11.72 7.23 11.78
CA LEU A 74 -11.06 6.31 12.71
C LEU A 74 -9.80 5.67 12.13
N VAL A 75 -9.66 5.67 10.81
CA VAL A 75 -8.48 5.15 10.13
C VAL A 75 -7.79 6.32 9.45
N ASP A 76 -6.52 6.47 9.75
CA ASP A 76 -5.62 7.40 9.08
C ASP A 76 -4.51 6.61 8.39
N ILE A 77 -4.12 7.04 7.20
CA ILE A 77 -3.11 6.37 6.38
C ILE A 77 -2.12 7.40 5.92
N LYS A 78 -0.85 7.09 6.16
CA LYS A 78 0.25 7.95 5.80
C LYS A 78 1.34 7.15 5.10
N ILE A 79 1.51 7.40 3.82
CA ILE A 79 2.71 7.05 3.07
C ILE A 79 3.78 8.09 3.39
N GLU A 80 4.90 7.63 3.92
CA GLU A 80 6.05 8.49 4.17
C GLU A 80 6.72 8.86 2.83
N PRO A 81 6.97 10.15 2.57
CA PRO A 81 7.72 10.56 1.41
C PRO A 81 9.15 10.02 1.47
N SER A 82 9.70 9.70 0.31
CA SER A 82 11.05 9.15 0.18
C SER A 82 11.79 9.82 -0.97
N GLN A 83 13.08 9.51 -1.14
CA GLN A 83 13.83 10.02 -2.30
C GLN A 83 13.24 9.55 -3.65
N GLN A 84 12.51 8.44 -3.65
CA GLN A 84 11.87 7.87 -4.83
C GLN A 84 10.39 8.28 -4.96
N LEU A 85 9.78 8.79 -3.90
CA LEU A 85 8.38 9.21 -3.87
C LEU A 85 8.25 10.65 -3.35
N PRO A 86 8.03 11.63 -4.24
CA PRO A 86 7.78 13.02 -3.88
C PRO A 86 6.59 13.16 -2.92
N GLU A 87 6.65 14.16 -2.03
CA GLU A 87 5.59 14.43 -1.04
C GLU A 87 4.21 14.61 -1.67
N LYS A 88 4.13 15.35 -2.77
CA LYS A 88 2.88 15.56 -3.51
C LYS A 88 2.27 14.24 -3.97
N ASP A 89 3.08 13.34 -4.52
CA ASP A 89 2.59 12.04 -5.02
C ASP A 89 2.14 11.16 -3.84
N ALA A 90 2.87 11.20 -2.71
CA ALA A 90 2.47 10.50 -1.48
C ALA A 90 1.12 11.00 -0.93
N GLU A 91 0.85 12.31 -0.97
CA GLU A 91 -0.45 12.88 -0.57
C GLU A 91 -1.60 12.44 -1.49
N GLU A 92 -1.35 12.36 -2.80
CA GLU A 92 -2.31 11.84 -3.77
C GLU A 92 -2.63 10.37 -3.49
N TYR A 93 -1.63 9.54 -3.22
CA TYR A 93 -1.84 8.14 -2.84
C TYR A 93 -2.56 8.00 -1.49
N ASN A 94 -2.23 8.81 -0.48
CA ASN A 94 -2.94 8.80 0.81
C ASN A 94 -4.43 9.10 0.63
N SER A 95 -4.75 10.10 -0.19
CA SER A 95 -6.13 10.48 -0.49
C SER A 95 -6.91 9.34 -1.16
N LEU A 96 -6.27 8.63 -2.10
CA LEU A 96 -6.86 7.46 -2.76
C LEU A 96 -7.08 6.30 -1.78
N LEU A 97 -6.09 5.98 -0.94
CA LEU A 97 -6.20 4.89 0.02
C LEU A 97 -7.24 5.17 1.11
N LEU A 98 -7.28 6.39 1.64
CA LEU A 98 -8.29 6.81 2.63
C LEU A 98 -9.72 6.65 2.08
N SER A 99 -9.92 6.88 0.78
CA SER A 99 -11.23 6.68 0.15
C SER A 99 -11.72 5.23 0.26
N LEU A 100 -10.82 4.24 0.20
CA LEU A 100 -11.16 2.82 0.31
C LEU A 100 -11.65 2.45 1.72
N PHE A 101 -11.11 3.08 2.75
CA PHE A 101 -11.58 2.92 4.12
C PHE A 101 -12.90 3.67 4.37
N THR A 102 -13.05 4.85 3.77
CA THR A 102 -14.27 5.66 3.91
C THR A 102 -15.50 4.99 3.29
N ILE A 103 -15.30 4.23 2.20
CA ILE A 103 -16.38 3.46 1.55
C ILE A 103 -16.73 2.17 2.33
N GLY A 104 -15.97 1.84 3.37
CA GLY A 104 -16.20 0.65 4.20
C GLY A 104 -15.79 -0.66 3.53
N ASN A 105 -14.94 -0.61 2.50
CA ASN A 105 -14.49 -1.80 1.77
C ASN A 105 -13.51 -2.65 2.59
N PHE A 106 -12.67 -2.01 3.42
CA PHE A 106 -11.70 -2.72 4.26
C PHE A 106 -12.20 -2.95 5.69
N VAL A 107 -12.65 -1.89 6.36
CA VAL A 107 -13.07 -1.92 7.76
C VAL A 107 -14.33 -1.09 7.91
N LYS A 108 -15.35 -1.66 8.54
CA LYS A 108 -16.53 -0.91 8.95
C LYS A 108 -16.29 -0.26 10.30
N ARG A 109 -16.81 0.96 10.48
CA ARG A 109 -16.75 1.70 11.75
C ARG A 109 -17.28 0.89 12.94
N GLU A 110 -18.34 0.11 12.73
CA GLU A 110 -18.93 -0.76 13.76
C GLU A 110 -17.95 -1.79 14.34
N ASN A 111 -16.95 -2.23 13.55
CA ASN A 111 -15.93 -3.17 13.99
C ASN A 111 -14.88 -2.53 14.90
N LEU A 112 -14.81 -1.20 14.96
CA LEU A 112 -13.86 -0.44 15.76
C LEU A 112 -14.45 0.04 17.10
N ARG A 113 -15.72 -0.25 17.38
CA ARG A 113 -16.35 0.11 18.66
C ARG A 113 -15.80 -0.75 19.79
N CYS A 114 -15.44 -0.12 20.90
CA CYS A 114 -15.05 -0.85 22.10
C CYS A 114 -16.29 -1.42 22.78
N LEU A 115 -16.18 -2.66 23.24
CA LEU A 115 -17.20 -3.34 24.02
C LEU A 115 -16.73 -3.48 25.47
N ASP A 116 -17.69 -3.45 26.40
CA ASP A 116 -17.45 -3.86 27.78
C ASP A 116 -17.41 -5.39 27.91
N ILE A 117 -17.18 -5.89 29.12
CA ILE A 117 -17.16 -7.34 29.44
C ILE A 117 -18.50 -8.06 29.19
N CYS A 118 -19.58 -7.31 28.95
CA CYS A 118 -20.93 -7.80 28.70
C CYS A 118 -21.38 -7.54 27.25
N ASP A 119 -20.43 -7.27 26.34
CA ASP A 119 -20.66 -6.94 24.94
C ASP A 119 -21.49 -5.66 24.69
N LYS A 120 -21.55 -4.74 25.67
CA LYS A 120 -22.20 -3.44 25.48
C LYS A 120 -21.22 -2.42 24.92
N THR A 121 -21.70 -1.62 23.98
CA THR A 121 -20.90 -0.56 23.36
C THR A 121 -20.51 0.50 24.39
N LEU A 122 -19.21 0.72 24.53
CA LEU A 122 -18.66 1.83 25.28
C LEU A 122 -18.65 3.10 24.42
N PRO A 123 -18.60 4.30 25.01
CA PRO A 123 -18.40 5.55 24.28
C PRO A 123 -16.94 5.69 23.80
N LEU A 124 -16.31 4.60 23.38
CA LEU A 124 -14.93 4.50 22.96
C LEU A 124 -14.84 3.77 21.62
N GLU A 125 -13.94 4.25 20.76
CA GLU A 125 -13.64 3.66 19.46
C GLU A 125 -12.13 3.54 19.26
N TRP A 126 -11.72 2.44 18.63
CA TRP A 126 -10.36 2.22 18.17
C TRP A 126 -10.06 3.13 16.97
N GLN A 127 -8.92 3.80 17.05
CA GLN A 127 -8.31 4.54 15.96
C GLN A 127 -7.10 3.76 15.46
N LEU A 128 -6.98 3.63 14.15
CA LEU A 128 -5.87 2.94 13.48
C LEU A 128 -5.06 3.97 12.69
N HIS A 129 -3.78 4.09 13.01
CA HIS A 129 -2.83 4.86 12.22
C HIS A 129 -1.95 3.91 11.44
N ILE A 130 -2.07 3.94 10.12
CA ILE A 130 -1.37 3.06 9.20
C ILE A 130 -0.24 3.86 8.55
N THR A 131 1.00 3.48 8.84
CA THR A 131 2.18 4.10 8.25
C THR A 131 2.77 3.16 7.20
N ILE A 132 2.93 3.66 5.99
CA ILE A 132 3.53 2.94 4.87
C ILE A 132 4.86 3.61 4.54
N LYS A 133 5.93 2.83 4.48
CA LYS A 133 7.26 3.31 4.08
C LYS A 133 7.67 2.64 2.78
N VAL A 134 8.08 3.46 1.81
CA VAL A 134 8.58 2.97 0.52
C VAL A 134 10.07 2.69 0.65
N LEU A 135 10.44 1.41 0.57
CA LEU A 135 11.83 0.94 0.64
C LEU A 135 12.48 0.87 -0.75
N SER A 136 11.69 0.54 -1.77
CA SER A 136 12.10 0.57 -3.17
C SER A 136 10.90 0.81 -4.08
N LEU A 137 11.04 1.67 -5.09
CA LEU A 137 9.99 2.00 -6.06
C LEU A 137 10.54 2.05 -7.50
N GLU A 138 10.32 0.96 -8.22
CA GLU A 138 10.60 0.83 -9.66
C GLU A 138 9.36 0.41 -10.48
N GLY A 139 8.18 0.38 -9.85
CA GLY A 139 6.93 -0.12 -10.44
C GLY A 139 5.67 0.48 -9.81
N SER A 140 4.56 -0.26 -9.87
CA SER A 140 3.25 0.16 -9.35
C SER A 140 3.23 0.11 -7.81
N LEU A 141 3.16 1.29 -7.17
CA LEU A 141 3.11 1.39 -5.70
C LEU A 141 1.79 0.85 -5.14
N LEU A 142 0.67 1.19 -5.76
CA LEU A 142 -0.67 0.90 -5.24
C LEU A 142 -0.91 -0.60 -5.08
N ASP A 143 -0.44 -1.41 -6.03
CA ASP A 143 -0.60 -2.87 -5.96
C ASP A 143 0.14 -3.45 -4.76
N ALA A 144 1.33 -2.94 -4.44
CA ALA A 144 2.10 -3.38 -3.28
C ALA A 144 1.51 -2.93 -1.94
N VAL A 145 0.78 -1.82 -1.93
CA VAL A 145 0.19 -1.23 -0.71
C VAL A 145 -1.17 -1.83 -0.37
N VAL A 146 -1.96 -2.26 -1.37
CA VAL A 146 -3.30 -2.83 -1.17
C VAL A 146 -3.24 -4.29 -0.68
N VAL A 147 -2.16 -5.01 -0.96
CA VAL A 147 -1.94 -6.42 -0.55
C VAL A 147 -1.60 -6.52 0.94
#